data_AF-A0A4U1L9E6-F1
#
_entry.id   AF-A0A4U1L9E6-F1
#
_cell.length_a   1.000
_cell.length_b   1.000
_cell.length_c   1.000
_cell.angle_alpha   90.00
_cell.angle_beta   90.00
_cell.angle_gamma   90.00
#
_symmetry.space_group_name_H-M   'P 1'
#
loop_
_entity.id
_entity.type
_entity.pdbx_description
1 polymer ?
#
loop_
_entity_poly.entity_id
_entity_poly.type
_entity_poly.pdbx_seq_one_letter_code
_entity_poly.pdbx_strand_id
1 'polypeptide(L)'
;METSNKNPVHLYAAIGRVTTTGGDIDDRLAFLLGNLLSPNPGGTVDVSFASVIIFSAKSMDQRREIILKSFHLRFRSMLEAKPNQNQRRAADFVEKMLKSVFAKLNQDKWLRNLAAHGTVLSFPDGSCRLRPSFIDFDGMDRLAKRTPQYATGLTAIEIESELNKYGAAVDNLMTLSMIVAALASQPPHSREFLEPANALAQRLGQRSIRLRDPS
;
A
#
# COMPACT_ATOMS: atom_id res chain seq x y z
N MET A 1 -8.27 5.91 -30.26
CA MET A 1 -8.30 6.30 -28.83
C MET A 1 -9.63 6.96 -28.41
N GLU A 2 -10.35 7.68 -29.29
CA GLU A 2 -11.62 8.34 -28.94
C GLU A 2 -12.81 7.42 -28.59
N THR A 3 -12.80 6.16 -29.02
CA THR A 3 -13.89 5.20 -28.75
C THR A 3 -13.89 4.67 -27.31
N SER A 4 -12.75 4.73 -26.62
CA SER A 4 -12.59 4.17 -25.27
C SER A 4 -13.43 4.91 -24.21
N ASN A 5 -13.52 6.24 -24.32
CA ASN A 5 -14.20 7.09 -23.32
C ASN A 5 -15.73 7.13 -23.48
N LYS A 6 -16.25 6.70 -24.63
CA LYS A 6 -17.69 6.75 -24.96
C LYS A 6 -18.41 5.45 -24.66
N ASN A 7 -17.67 4.35 -24.47
CA ASN A 7 -18.26 3.04 -24.16
C ASN A 7 -18.22 2.77 -22.64
N PRO A 8 -19.37 2.64 -21.96
CA PRO A 8 -19.42 2.37 -20.52
C PRO A 8 -18.71 1.07 -20.12
N VAL A 9 -18.57 0.10 -21.04
CA VAL A 9 -17.85 -1.17 -20.81
C VAL A 9 -16.40 -0.92 -20.40
N HIS A 10 -15.70 0.02 -21.03
CA HIS A 10 -14.31 0.32 -20.69
C HIS A 10 -14.19 0.96 -19.29
N LEU A 11 -15.18 1.77 -18.90
CA LEU A 11 -15.22 2.36 -17.57
C LEU A 11 -15.48 1.29 -16.49
N TYR A 12 -16.45 0.40 -16.71
CA TYR A 12 -16.69 -0.73 -15.80
C TYR A 12 -15.48 -1.66 -15.69
N ALA A 13 -14.78 -1.93 -16.79
CA ALA A 13 -13.55 -2.71 -16.77
C ALA A 13 -12.45 -2.03 -15.92
N ALA A 14 -12.28 -0.71 -16.06
CA ALA A 14 -11.32 0.05 -15.25
C ALA A 14 -11.69 0.04 -13.75
N ILE A 15 -12.98 0.21 -13.41
CA ILE A 15 -13.49 0.08 -12.03
C ILE A 15 -13.22 -1.32 -11.47
N GLY A 16 -13.45 -2.37 -12.27
CA GLY A 16 -13.14 -3.74 -11.92
C GLY A 16 -11.66 -3.92 -11.58
N ARG A 17 -10.74 -3.36 -12.39
CA ARG A 17 -9.30 -3.39 -12.12
C ARG A 17 -8.92 -2.69 -10.83
N VAL A 18 -9.49 -1.52 -10.52
CA VAL A 18 -9.28 -0.84 -9.23
C VAL A 18 -9.68 -1.75 -8.06
N THR A 19 -10.78 -2.48 -8.21
CA THR A 19 -11.25 -3.41 -7.17
C THR A 19 -10.29 -4.58 -6.98
N THR A 20 -9.83 -5.20 -8.06
CA THR A 20 -8.84 -6.29 -8.03
C THR A 20 -7.52 -5.84 -7.40
N THR A 21 -6.94 -4.73 -7.86
CA THR A 21 -5.68 -4.21 -7.30
C THR A 21 -5.84 -3.77 -5.83
N GLY A 22 -7.03 -3.27 -5.45
CA GLY A 22 -7.37 -3.02 -4.05
C GLY A 22 -7.36 -4.30 -3.20
N GLY A 23 -7.80 -5.42 -3.77
CA GLY A 23 -7.67 -6.76 -3.18
C GLY A 23 -6.21 -7.19 -3.04
N ASP A 24 -5.39 -7.02 -4.09
CA ASP A 24 -3.97 -7.34 -4.05
C ASP A 24 -3.24 -6.60 -2.92
N ILE A 25 -3.57 -5.32 -2.68
CA ILE A 25 -3.02 -4.54 -1.57
C ILE A 25 -3.39 -5.20 -0.23
N ASP A 26 -4.64 -5.61 -0.04
CA ASP A 26 -5.08 -6.26 1.19
C ASP A 26 -4.37 -7.60 1.42
N ASP A 27 -4.16 -8.38 0.37
CA ASP A 27 -3.41 -9.63 0.42
C ASP A 27 -1.94 -9.39 0.80
N ARG A 28 -1.29 -8.34 0.25
CA ARG A 28 0.08 -7.99 0.64
C ARG A 28 0.18 -7.48 2.08
N LEU A 29 -0.84 -6.79 2.59
CA LEU A 29 -0.91 -6.41 4.00
C LEU A 29 -1.04 -7.65 4.90
N ALA A 30 -1.85 -8.64 4.51
CA ALA A 30 -1.98 -9.91 5.23
C ALA A 30 -0.66 -10.69 5.22
N PHE A 31 0.04 -10.73 4.08
CA PHE A 31 1.36 -11.36 3.98
C PHE A 31 2.42 -10.66 4.86
N LEU A 32 2.45 -9.32 4.86
CA LEU A 32 3.33 -8.53 5.73
C LEU A 32 3.04 -8.83 7.20
N LEU A 33 1.77 -8.84 7.60
CA LEU A 33 1.37 -9.16 8.96
C LEU A 33 1.73 -10.61 9.33
N GLY A 34 1.52 -11.57 8.43
CA GLY A 34 1.93 -12.96 8.62
C GLY A 34 3.42 -13.09 8.90
N ASN A 35 4.27 -12.37 8.16
CA ASN A 35 5.72 -12.34 8.42
C ASN A 35 6.06 -11.77 9.80
N LEU A 36 5.33 -10.75 10.26
CA LEU A 36 5.53 -10.14 11.58
C LEU A 36 5.08 -11.05 12.72
N LEU A 37 4.01 -11.80 12.52
CA LEU A 37 3.45 -12.72 13.51
C LEU A 37 4.13 -14.09 13.52
N SER A 38 4.88 -14.45 12.47
CA SER A 38 5.51 -15.76 12.36
C SER A 38 6.58 -15.97 13.44
N PRO A 39 6.51 -17.09 14.20
CA PRO A 39 7.49 -17.38 15.23
C PRO A 39 8.89 -17.66 14.66
N ASN A 40 8.98 -18.32 13.50
CA ASN A 40 10.25 -18.67 12.84
C ASN A 40 10.47 -17.86 11.56
N PRO A 41 11.50 -16.99 11.50
CA PRO A 41 11.84 -16.28 10.28
C PRO A 41 12.46 -17.28 9.29
N GLY A 42 11.72 -17.60 8.22
CA GLY A 42 12.08 -18.61 7.21
C GLY A 42 11.15 -19.83 7.13
N GLY A 43 10.18 -19.97 8.04
CA GLY A 43 9.12 -20.97 7.94
C GLY A 43 8.02 -20.56 6.94
N THR A 44 7.16 -21.51 6.55
CA THR A 44 5.94 -21.21 5.79
C THR A 44 5.09 -20.22 6.58
N VAL A 45 4.84 -19.04 5.99
CA VAL A 45 4.01 -18.01 6.60
C VAL A 45 2.56 -18.47 6.53
N ASP A 46 1.99 -18.88 7.66
CA ASP A 46 0.55 -19.08 7.75
C ASP A 46 -0.14 -17.72 7.75
N VAL A 47 -0.57 -17.30 6.56
CA VAL A 47 -1.29 -16.05 6.35
C VAL A 47 -2.75 -16.14 6.77
N SER A 48 -3.29 -17.31 7.12
CA SER A 48 -4.72 -17.50 7.38
C SER A 48 -5.19 -16.63 8.55
N PHE A 49 -4.47 -16.66 9.66
CA PHE A 49 -4.78 -15.83 10.82
C PHE A 49 -4.57 -14.33 10.55
N ALA A 50 -3.50 -13.98 9.82
CA ALA A 50 -3.22 -12.60 9.43
C ALA A 50 -4.31 -12.04 8.51
N SER A 51 -4.79 -12.83 7.55
CA SER A 51 -5.92 -12.50 6.67
C SER A 51 -7.18 -12.26 7.48
N VAL A 52 -7.53 -13.14 8.44
CA VAL A 52 -8.68 -12.93 9.32
C VAL A 52 -8.58 -11.58 10.04
N ILE A 53 -7.41 -11.21 10.57
CA ILE A 53 -7.21 -9.92 11.23
C ILE A 53 -7.40 -8.75 10.25
N ILE A 54 -6.76 -8.80 9.08
CA ILE A 54 -6.81 -7.72 8.09
C ILE A 54 -8.24 -7.53 7.55
N PHE A 55 -8.94 -8.61 7.22
CA PHE A 55 -10.30 -8.53 6.70
C PHE A 55 -11.34 -8.20 7.78
N SER A 56 -11.08 -8.52 9.05
CA SER A 56 -11.93 -8.10 10.18
C SER A 56 -11.75 -6.63 10.58
N ALA A 57 -10.65 -5.99 10.17
CA ALA A 57 -10.41 -4.58 10.41
C ALA A 57 -11.34 -3.72 9.53
N LYS A 58 -12.04 -2.76 10.17
CA LYS A 58 -13.12 -1.96 9.56
C LYS A 58 -12.60 -0.89 8.62
N SER A 59 -11.31 -0.56 8.68
CA SER A 59 -10.72 0.49 7.86
C SER A 59 -9.25 0.21 7.53
N MET A 60 -8.77 0.82 6.45
CA MET A 60 -7.35 0.81 6.09
C MET A 60 -6.48 1.42 7.20
N ASP A 61 -7.01 2.38 7.96
CA ASP A 61 -6.28 3.01 9.06
C ASP A 61 -6.05 2.01 10.19
N GLN A 62 -7.07 1.23 10.54
CA GLN A 62 -6.97 0.15 11.54
C GLN A 62 -6.02 -0.96 11.08
N ARG A 63 -6.07 -1.38 9.80
CA ARG A 63 -5.15 -2.38 9.23
C ARG A 63 -3.68 -1.95 9.39
N ARG A 64 -3.39 -0.68 9.07
CA ARG A 64 -2.03 -0.11 9.18
C ARG A 64 -1.57 -0.02 10.63
N GLU A 65 -2.45 0.37 11.55
CA GLU A 65 -2.14 0.44 12.98
C GLU A 65 -1.78 -0.95 13.54
N ILE A 66 -2.54 -1.98 13.18
CA ILE A 66 -2.27 -3.38 13.58
C ILE A 66 -0.87 -3.80 13.12
N ILE A 67 -0.51 -3.52 11.87
CA ILE A 67 0.81 -3.86 11.32
C ILE A 67 1.92 -3.10 12.05
N LEU A 68 1.77 -1.80 12.28
CA LEU A 68 2.75 -1.00 13.02
C LEU A 68 2.94 -1.52 14.44
N LYS A 69 1.86 -1.82 15.15
CA LYS A 69 1.91 -2.40 16.50
C LYS A 69 2.58 -3.76 16.51
N SER A 70 2.28 -4.61 15.53
CA SER A 70 2.90 -5.93 15.38
C SER A 70 4.40 -5.83 15.08
N PHE A 71 4.81 -4.85 14.25
CA PHE A 71 6.21 -4.54 14.00
C PHE A 71 6.93 -4.14 15.29
N HIS A 72 6.38 -3.19 16.04
CA HIS A 72 6.96 -2.75 17.31
C HIS A 72 7.02 -3.88 18.33
N LEU A 73 6.00 -4.72 18.42
CA LEU A 73 6.00 -5.87 19.31
C LEU A 73 7.10 -6.88 18.92
N ARG A 74 7.19 -7.23 17.64
CA ARG A 74 8.16 -8.20 17.11
C ARG A 74 9.60 -7.75 17.31
N PHE A 75 9.87 -6.46 17.09
CA PHE A 75 11.22 -5.89 17.14
C PHE A 75 11.49 -5.06 18.40
N ARG A 76 10.64 -5.17 19.42
CA ARG A 76 10.71 -4.35 20.64
C ARG A 76 12.08 -4.38 21.29
N SER A 77 12.61 -5.58 21.50
CA SER A 77 13.92 -5.78 22.13
C SER A 77 15.05 -5.15 21.31
N MET A 78 14.97 -5.16 19.97
CA MET A 78 15.97 -4.54 19.10
C MET A 78 15.89 -3.00 19.14
N LEU A 79 14.69 -2.45 19.26
CA LEU A 79 14.46 -1.01 19.35
C LEU A 79 14.87 -0.44 20.72
N GLU A 80 14.71 -1.24 21.78
CA GLU A 80 14.98 -0.83 23.17
C GLU A 80 16.43 -1.16 23.63
N ALA A 81 17.06 -2.22 23.11
CA ALA A 81 18.39 -2.65 23.56
C ALA A 81 19.55 -1.87 22.91
N LYS A 82 20.60 -1.59 23.69
CA LYS A 82 21.77 -0.79 23.28
C LYS A 82 23.02 -1.53 22.72
N PRO A 83 23.18 -2.87 22.69
CA PRO A 83 24.45 -3.45 22.24
C PRO A 83 24.58 -3.62 20.70
N ASN A 84 23.49 -3.72 19.93
CA ASN A 84 23.56 -3.89 18.47
C ASN A 84 22.99 -2.68 17.71
N GLN A 85 23.83 -1.63 17.60
CA GLN A 85 23.45 -0.37 16.95
C GLN A 85 23.01 -0.55 15.49
N ASN A 86 23.56 -1.52 14.75
CA ASN A 86 23.18 -1.80 13.37
C ASN A 86 21.77 -2.40 13.25
N GLN A 87 21.42 -3.35 14.11
CA GLN A 87 20.07 -3.92 14.16
C GLN A 87 19.02 -2.85 14.48
N ARG A 88 19.31 -1.98 15.45
CA ARG A 88 18.41 -0.86 15.78
C ARG A 88 18.23 0.11 14.61
N ARG A 89 19.33 0.52 13.97
CA ARG A 89 19.27 1.40 12.79
C ARG A 89 18.51 0.76 11.63
N ALA A 90 18.64 -0.55 11.44
CA ALA A 90 17.88 -1.29 10.45
C ALA A 90 16.38 -1.31 10.77
N ALA A 91 16.01 -1.58 12.03
CA ALA A 91 14.62 -1.56 12.47
C ALA A 91 13.99 -0.15 12.34
N ASP A 92 14.68 0.90 12.81
CA ASP A 92 14.23 2.30 12.67
C ASP A 92 14.02 2.67 11.19
N PHE A 93 14.93 2.22 10.32
CA PHE A 93 14.82 2.42 8.89
C PHE A 93 13.59 1.72 8.30
N VAL A 94 13.38 0.43 8.63
CA VAL A 94 12.21 -0.32 8.16
C VAL A 94 10.92 0.31 8.64
N GLU A 95 10.87 0.76 9.90
CA GLU A 95 9.71 1.48 10.43
C GLU A 95 9.41 2.76 9.63
N LYS A 96 10.45 3.54 9.31
CA LYS A 96 10.32 4.73 8.47
C LYS A 96 9.80 4.41 7.08
N MET A 97 10.30 3.33 6.47
CA MET A 97 9.84 2.86 5.17
C MET A 97 8.38 2.41 5.21
N LEU A 98 7.99 1.67 6.25
CA LEU A 98 6.63 1.19 6.47
C LEU A 98 5.65 2.36 6.63
N LYS A 99 6.00 3.36 7.46
CA LYS A 99 5.24 4.62 7.57
C LYS A 99 5.12 5.36 6.25
N SER A 100 6.18 5.36 5.44
CA SER A 100 6.20 6.05 4.14
C SER A 100 5.30 5.38 3.10
N VAL A 101 5.33 4.04 3.01
CA VAL A 101 4.40 3.28 2.14
C VAL A 101 2.95 3.49 2.60
N PHE A 102 2.71 3.46 3.91
CA PHE A 102 1.39 3.67 4.49
C PHE A 102 0.85 5.08 4.26
N ALA A 103 1.70 6.09 4.24
CA ALA A 103 1.30 7.45 3.88
C ALA A 103 0.83 7.53 2.42
N LYS A 104 1.57 6.90 1.48
CA LYS A 104 1.16 6.83 0.06
C LYS A 104 -0.17 6.07 -0.13
N LEU A 105 -0.33 4.90 0.49
CA LEU A 105 -1.60 4.15 0.43
C LEU A 105 -2.82 4.99 0.89
N ASN A 106 -2.64 5.83 1.91
CA ASN A 106 -3.70 6.72 2.39
C ASN A 106 -3.95 7.90 1.45
N GLN A 107 -2.92 8.34 0.72
CA GLN A 107 -3.12 9.29 -0.36
C GLN A 107 -3.96 8.69 -1.47
N ASP A 108 -3.87 7.39 -1.69
CA ASP A 108 -4.49 6.77 -2.85
C ASP A 108 -5.89 6.18 -2.56
N LYS A 109 -6.26 5.88 -1.31
CA LYS A 109 -7.53 5.20 -0.92
C LYS A 109 -8.84 5.77 -1.47
N TRP A 110 -8.83 7.03 -1.89
CA TRP A 110 -10.00 7.70 -2.47
C TRP A 110 -10.47 7.04 -3.78
N LEU A 111 -9.54 6.57 -4.63
CA LEU A 111 -9.88 5.94 -5.91
C LEU A 111 -10.61 4.61 -5.68
N ARG A 112 -10.15 3.80 -4.71
CA ARG A 112 -10.83 2.57 -4.28
C ARG A 112 -12.23 2.84 -3.74
N ASN A 113 -12.39 3.85 -2.89
CA ASN A 113 -13.71 4.24 -2.37
C ASN A 113 -14.64 4.74 -3.48
N LEU A 114 -14.09 5.51 -4.42
CA LEU A 114 -14.83 6.01 -5.58
C LEU A 114 -15.27 4.87 -6.51
N ALA A 115 -14.41 3.88 -6.74
CA ALA A 115 -14.75 2.69 -7.51
C ALA A 115 -15.84 1.83 -6.84
N ALA A 116 -15.80 1.70 -5.51
CA ALA A 116 -16.76 0.89 -4.75
C ALA A 116 -18.14 1.54 -4.58
N HIS A 117 -18.20 2.87 -4.47
CA HIS A 117 -19.43 3.59 -4.10
C HIS A 117 -19.85 4.66 -5.11
N GLY A 118 -19.06 4.90 -6.14
CA GLY A 118 -19.35 5.91 -7.14
C GLY A 118 -20.50 5.51 -8.06
N THR A 119 -20.99 6.50 -8.80
CA THR A 119 -22.03 6.34 -9.82
C THR A 119 -21.45 6.61 -11.19
N VAL A 120 -21.75 5.72 -12.13
CA VAL A 120 -21.40 5.88 -13.54
C VAL A 120 -22.47 6.74 -14.23
N LEU A 121 -22.01 7.76 -14.95
CA LEU A 121 -22.87 8.74 -15.61
C LEU A 121 -22.46 8.97 -17.04
N SER A 122 -23.47 9.11 -17.91
CA SER A 122 -23.29 9.60 -19.27
C SER A 122 -23.43 11.11 -19.32
N PHE A 123 -22.53 11.75 -20.05
CA PHE A 123 -22.48 13.20 -20.20
C PHE A 123 -22.94 13.63 -21.60
N PRO A 124 -23.36 14.91 -21.79
CA PRO A 124 -23.80 15.44 -23.09
C PRO A 124 -22.74 15.36 -24.20
N ASP A 125 -21.46 15.27 -23.84
CA ASP A 125 -20.33 15.06 -24.76
C ASP A 125 -20.18 13.58 -25.23
N GLY A 126 -21.08 12.70 -24.77
CA GLY A 126 -21.08 11.27 -25.04
C GLY A 126 -20.08 10.48 -24.20
N SER A 127 -19.35 11.10 -23.26
CA SER A 127 -18.43 10.40 -22.37
C SER A 127 -19.17 9.71 -21.22
N CYS A 128 -18.62 8.59 -20.75
CA CYS A 128 -19.03 7.95 -19.50
C CYS A 128 -17.98 8.24 -18.42
N ARG A 129 -18.42 8.72 -17.25
CA ARG A 129 -17.51 9.08 -16.15
C ARG A 129 -18.01 8.52 -14.81
N LEU A 130 -17.08 8.16 -13.95
CA LEU A 130 -17.32 7.76 -12.57
C LEU A 130 -17.26 8.98 -11.65
N ARG A 131 -18.30 9.20 -10.85
CA ARG A 131 -18.35 10.27 -9.84
C ARG A 131 -18.67 9.71 -8.46
N PRO A 132 -18.33 10.43 -7.36
CA PRO A 132 -18.85 10.06 -6.05
C PRO A 132 -20.38 10.01 -6.12
N SER A 133 -20.98 9.15 -5.30
CA SER A 133 -22.42 8.98 -5.30
C SER A 133 -23.13 10.32 -5.09
N PHE A 134 -24.26 10.53 -5.75
CA PHE A 134 -25.05 11.77 -5.59
C PHE A 134 -25.56 12.01 -4.17
N ILE A 135 -25.61 10.96 -3.35
CA ILE A 135 -25.96 11.04 -1.93
C ILE A 135 -24.75 11.43 -1.05
N ASP A 136 -23.53 11.44 -1.59
CA ASP A 136 -22.29 11.85 -0.89
C ASP A 136 -21.79 13.20 -1.44
N PHE A 137 -22.54 14.28 -1.16
CA PHE A 137 -22.16 15.65 -1.52
C PHE A 137 -20.79 16.03 -0.95
N ASP A 138 -20.49 15.61 0.29
CA ASP A 138 -19.18 15.76 0.90
C ASP A 138 -18.09 15.01 0.12
N GLY A 139 -18.41 13.84 -0.45
CA GLY A 139 -17.54 13.07 -1.35
C GLY A 139 -17.19 13.83 -2.62
N MET A 140 -18.17 14.50 -3.24
CA MET A 140 -17.97 15.38 -4.39
C MET A 140 -17.05 16.56 -4.05
N ASP A 141 -17.30 17.25 -2.94
CA ASP A 141 -16.46 18.36 -2.49
C ASP A 141 -15.05 17.92 -2.11
N ARG A 142 -14.91 16.77 -1.44
CA ARG A 142 -13.60 16.19 -1.11
C ARG A 142 -12.82 15.82 -2.36
N LEU A 143 -13.47 15.23 -3.36
CA LEU A 143 -12.83 14.90 -4.64
C LEU A 143 -12.42 16.17 -5.39
N ALA A 144 -13.30 17.16 -5.49
CA ALA A 144 -13.02 18.43 -6.14
C ALA A 144 -11.87 19.20 -5.45
N LYS A 145 -11.80 19.20 -4.11
CA LYS A 145 -10.70 19.81 -3.35
C LYS A 145 -9.38 19.07 -3.53
N ARG A 146 -9.42 17.73 -3.62
CA ARG A 146 -8.21 16.89 -3.67
C ARG A 146 -7.63 16.77 -5.07
N THR A 147 -8.50 16.62 -6.05
CA THR A 147 -8.16 16.48 -7.47
C THR A 147 -9.08 17.38 -8.29
N PRO A 148 -8.84 18.71 -8.29
CA PRO A 148 -9.67 19.67 -9.01
C PRO A 148 -9.83 19.33 -10.50
N GLN A 149 -8.80 18.71 -11.09
CA GLN A 149 -8.83 18.24 -12.47
C GLN A 149 -9.91 17.19 -12.76
N TYR A 150 -10.41 16.48 -11.74
CA TYR A 150 -11.43 15.43 -11.85
C TYR A 150 -12.79 15.85 -11.27
N ALA A 151 -13.07 17.14 -11.11
CA ALA A 151 -14.32 17.63 -10.53
C ALA A 151 -15.58 17.11 -11.26
N THR A 152 -15.46 16.82 -12.56
CA THR A 152 -16.53 16.29 -13.42
C THR A 152 -16.63 14.75 -13.41
N GLY A 153 -15.78 14.07 -12.65
CA GLY A 153 -15.66 12.60 -12.64
C GLY A 153 -14.48 12.09 -13.46
N LEU A 154 -14.19 10.80 -13.33
CA LEU A 154 -13.09 10.15 -14.02
C LEU A 154 -13.59 9.28 -15.17
N THR A 155 -12.96 9.42 -16.32
CA THR A 155 -13.05 8.50 -17.46
C THR A 155 -12.25 7.23 -17.20
N ALA A 156 -12.43 6.22 -18.05
CA ALA A 156 -11.65 4.97 -17.97
C ALA A 156 -10.14 5.23 -18.03
N ILE A 157 -9.68 6.11 -18.93
CA ILE A 157 -8.26 6.41 -19.10
C ILE A 157 -7.67 7.07 -17.84
N GLU A 158 -8.41 7.96 -17.21
CA GLU A 158 -7.97 8.62 -15.97
C GLU A 158 -7.90 7.63 -14.81
N ILE A 159 -8.87 6.71 -14.70
CA ILE A 159 -8.82 5.62 -13.72
C ILE A 159 -7.57 4.77 -13.94
N GLU A 160 -7.27 4.37 -15.18
CA GLU A 160 -6.07 3.58 -15.49
C GLU A 160 -4.76 4.32 -15.14
N SER A 161 -4.71 5.63 -15.42
CA SER A 161 -3.55 6.46 -15.08
C SER A 161 -3.31 6.49 -13.56
N GLU A 162 -4.37 6.63 -12.77
CA GLU A 162 -4.29 6.59 -11.32
C GLU A 162 -4.02 5.17 -10.77
N LEU A 163 -4.52 4.14 -11.44
CA LEU A 163 -4.29 2.73 -11.08
C LEU A 163 -2.81 2.32 -11.17
N ASN A 164 -2.04 2.89 -12.10
CA ASN A 164 -0.59 2.64 -12.16
C ASN A 164 0.13 2.99 -10.85
N LYS A 165 -0.40 3.94 -10.07
CA LYS A 165 0.14 4.30 -8.75
C LYS A 165 -0.15 3.21 -7.70
N TYR A 166 -1.28 2.53 -7.82
CA TYR A 166 -1.65 1.39 -6.96
C TYR A 166 -0.76 0.18 -7.21
N GLY A 167 -0.44 -0.14 -8.47
CA GLY A 167 0.48 -1.23 -8.81
C GLY A 167 1.84 -1.09 -8.12
N ALA A 168 2.41 0.12 -8.14
CA ALA A 168 3.64 0.42 -7.42
C ALA A 168 3.50 0.22 -5.89
N ALA A 169 2.32 0.42 -5.32
CA ALA A 169 2.07 0.20 -3.90
C ALA A 169 2.07 -1.30 -3.52
N VAL A 170 1.51 -2.15 -4.39
CA VAL A 170 1.57 -3.62 -4.26
C VAL A 170 3.03 -4.08 -4.20
N ASP A 171 3.86 -3.63 -5.15
CA ASP A 171 5.28 -3.98 -5.20
C ASP A 171 6.05 -3.49 -3.97
N ASN A 172 5.74 -2.29 -3.49
CA ASN A 172 6.36 -1.73 -2.30
C ASN A 172 6.02 -2.53 -1.03
N LEU A 173 4.76 -2.98 -0.88
CA LEU A 173 4.33 -3.83 0.24
C LEU A 173 4.97 -5.22 0.18
N MET A 174 5.09 -5.81 -1.01
CA MET A 174 5.78 -7.09 -1.19
C MET A 174 7.27 -6.96 -0.81
N THR A 175 7.92 -5.89 -1.28
CA THR A 175 9.34 -5.64 -0.94
C THR A 175 9.51 -5.39 0.56
N LEU A 176 8.61 -4.64 1.21
CA LEU A 176 8.61 -4.47 2.67
C LEU A 176 8.51 -5.80 3.40
N SER A 177 7.65 -6.71 2.92
CA SER A 177 7.49 -8.04 3.51
C SER A 177 8.79 -8.85 3.44
N MET A 178 9.48 -8.79 2.30
CA MET A 178 10.80 -9.42 2.14
C MET A 178 11.85 -8.81 3.06
N ILE A 179 11.90 -7.48 3.18
CA ILE A 179 12.83 -6.78 4.08
C ILE A 179 12.59 -7.17 5.54
N VAL A 180 11.32 -7.24 5.97
CA VAL A 180 10.95 -7.65 7.33
C VAL A 180 11.36 -9.09 7.60
N ALA A 181 11.14 -10.00 6.65
CA ALA A 181 11.57 -11.40 6.77
C ALA A 181 13.10 -11.52 6.84
N ALA A 182 13.83 -10.76 6.01
CA ALA A 182 15.29 -10.72 6.01
C ALA A 182 15.85 -10.16 7.32
N LEU A 183 15.30 -9.04 7.83
CA LEU A 183 15.75 -8.45 9.09
C LEU A 183 15.57 -9.39 10.29
N ALA A 184 14.56 -10.27 10.24
CA ALA A 184 14.28 -11.23 11.29
C ALA A 184 15.18 -12.49 11.22
N SER A 185 15.71 -12.85 10.04
CA SER A 185 16.46 -14.10 9.82
C SER A 185 17.95 -13.90 9.57
N GLN A 186 18.36 -12.72 9.11
CA GLN A 186 19.72 -12.45 8.63
C GLN A 186 20.36 -11.30 9.39
N PRO A 187 21.70 -11.22 9.41
CA PRO A 187 22.39 -10.03 9.85
C PRO A 187 21.94 -8.81 9.02
N PRO A 188 21.79 -7.63 9.62
CA PRO A 188 21.25 -6.46 8.91
C PRO A 188 22.21 -5.90 7.85
N HIS A 189 23.49 -6.30 7.84
CA HIS A 189 24.45 -5.98 6.77
C HIS A 189 24.41 -6.97 5.60
N SER A 190 23.55 -8.00 5.67
CA SER A 190 23.37 -8.96 4.58
C SER A 190 22.90 -8.29 3.29
N ARG A 191 23.30 -8.86 2.16
CA ARG A 191 22.89 -8.41 0.83
C ARG A 191 21.37 -8.53 0.67
N GLU A 192 20.81 -9.61 1.20
CA GLU A 192 19.39 -9.98 1.23
C GLU A 192 18.53 -8.94 1.97
N PHE A 193 19.10 -8.18 2.91
CA PHE A 193 18.44 -7.03 3.52
C PHE A 193 18.73 -5.73 2.76
N LEU A 194 20.02 -5.43 2.52
CA LEU A 194 20.44 -4.11 2.03
C LEU A 194 19.97 -3.80 0.61
N GLU A 195 19.99 -4.76 -0.31
CA GLU A 195 19.55 -4.55 -1.69
C GLU A 195 18.06 -4.19 -1.78
N PRO A 196 17.12 -4.99 -1.28
CA PRO A 196 15.71 -4.65 -1.35
C PRO A 196 15.39 -3.41 -0.51
N ALA A 197 16.05 -3.19 0.64
CA ALA A 197 15.89 -1.99 1.46
C ALA A 197 16.27 -0.71 0.70
N ASN A 198 17.41 -0.73 0.00
CA ASN A 198 17.89 0.43 -0.75
C ASN A 198 17.10 0.66 -2.04
N ALA A 199 16.69 -0.41 -2.74
CA ALA A 199 15.79 -0.30 -3.89
C ALA A 199 14.44 0.29 -3.51
N LEU A 200 13.88 -0.12 -2.36
CA LEU A 200 12.66 0.48 -1.83
C LEU A 200 12.88 1.95 -1.42
N ALA A 201 14.00 2.26 -0.77
CA ALA A 201 14.35 3.64 -0.40
C ALA A 201 14.31 4.57 -1.62
N GLN A 202 14.94 4.15 -2.71
CA GLN A 202 14.99 4.89 -3.97
C GLN A 202 13.59 5.13 -4.54
N ARG A 203 12.73 4.10 -4.60
CA ARG A 203 11.34 4.22 -5.07
C ARG A 203 10.48 5.15 -4.21
N LEU A 204 10.82 5.29 -2.93
CA LEU A 204 10.13 6.21 -2.01
C LEU A 204 10.78 7.59 -1.91
N GLY A 205 11.86 7.87 -2.65
CA GLY A 205 12.61 9.13 -2.55
C GLY A 205 13.31 9.31 -1.20
N GLN A 206 13.63 8.21 -0.52
CA GLN A 206 14.32 8.19 0.77
C GLN A 206 15.82 7.93 0.59
N ARG A 207 16.61 8.36 1.57
CA ARG A 207 18.06 8.05 1.60
C ARG A 207 18.27 6.56 1.84
N SER A 208 19.17 5.96 1.08
CA SER A 208 19.64 4.58 1.27
C SER A 208 20.21 4.38 2.68
N ILE A 209 20.01 3.19 3.23
CA ILE A 209 20.63 2.78 4.48
C ILE A 209 22.06 2.29 4.23
N ARG A 210 22.97 2.69 5.12
CA ARG A 210 24.35 2.19 5.17
C ARG A 210 24.63 1.67 6.57
N LEU A 211 24.89 0.37 6.66
CA LEU A 211 25.26 -0.31 7.88
C LEU A 211 26.72 -0.73 7.75
N ARG A 212 27.50 -0.59 8.83
CA ARG A 212 28.92 -0.96 8.82
C ARG A 212 29.04 -2.43 9.19
N ASP A 213 30.02 -3.13 8.65
CA ASP A 213 30.40 -4.41 9.22
C ASP A 213 30.86 -4.21 10.68
N PRO A 214 30.46 -5.09 11.60
CA PRO A 214 30.98 -5.09 12.95
C PRO A 214 32.39 -5.70 12.93
N SER A 215 33.35 -4.95 12.40
CA SER A 215 34.78 -5.25 12.57
C SER A 215 35.31 -4.77 13.91
#